data_AF-A0AAV0WA19-F1
#
_entry.id   AF-A0AAV0WA19-F1
#
_cell.length_a   1.000
_cell.length_b   1.000
_cell.length_c   1.000
_cell.angle_alpha   90.00
_cell.angle_beta   90.00
_cell.angle_gamma   90.00
#
_symmetry.space_group_name_H-M   'P 1'
#
loop_
_entity.id
_entity.type
_entity.pdbx_description
1 polymer ?
#
loop_
_entity_poly.entity_id
_entity_poly.type
_entity_poly.pdbx_seq_one_letter_code
_entity_poly.pdbx_strand_id
1 'polypeptide(L)'
;MLHYEQCQDNNKQLFVVGEGVNAKTGGEPYLAGVITKIEGEDIYVKFPYGRYHNYEYKYDKSQLLPFTSQFINGKLNIIKKGTKPMPTQRKAILEYETRLLRYLNQ
;
A
#
# COMPACT_ATOMS: atom_id res chain seq x y z
N MET A 1 -2.58 -5.98 42.42
CA MET A 1 -3.45 -6.01 41.22
C MET A 1 -2.93 -4.89 40.32
N LEU A 2 -1.97 -5.20 39.45
CA LEU A 2 -1.28 -4.20 38.62
C LEU A 2 -2.01 -4.06 37.29
N HIS A 3 -2.57 -2.87 37.06
CA HIS A 3 -3.06 -2.44 35.75
C HIS A 3 -1.86 -2.36 34.80
N TYR A 4 -1.83 -3.23 33.79
CA TYR A 4 -0.98 -3.03 32.63
C TYR A 4 -1.75 -2.12 31.67
N GLU A 5 -1.41 -0.83 31.68
CA GLU A 5 -1.69 0.05 30.55
C GLU A 5 -0.88 -0.49 29.36
N GLN A 6 -1.57 -1.06 28.37
CA GLN A 6 -0.97 -1.35 27.08
C GLN A 6 -0.69 0.00 26.41
N CYS A 7 0.53 0.53 26.58
CA CYS A 7 1.10 1.49 25.65
C CYS A 7 1.15 0.80 24.28
N GLN A 8 0.15 1.04 23.43
CA GLN A 8 0.29 0.71 22.02
C GLN A 8 1.42 1.58 21.49
N ASP A 9 2.55 0.93 21.17
CA ASP A 9 3.61 1.51 20.39
C ASP A 9 3.00 2.22 19.18
N ASN A 10 3.07 3.56 19.20
CA ASN A 10 2.86 4.39 18.03
C ASN A 10 4.02 4.08 17.08
N ASN A 11 3.87 2.95 16.37
CA ASN A 11 4.85 2.34 15.50
C ASN A 11 5.45 3.41 14.58
N LYS A 12 6.73 3.73 14.82
CA LYS A 12 7.60 4.38 13.83
C LYS A 12 7.81 3.38 12.70
N GLN A 13 6.79 3.16 11.87
CA GLN A 13 6.91 2.35 10.66
C GLN A 13 8.01 3.00 9.81
N LEU A 14 9.14 2.33 9.67
CA LEU A 14 10.26 2.84 8.86
C LEU A 14 10.02 2.38 7.43
N PHE A 15 9.86 3.34 6.53
CA PHE A 15 9.77 3.06 5.12
C PHE A 15 11.17 3.13 4.47
N VAL A 16 11.44 2.29 3.50
CA VAL A 16 12.72 2.10 2.81
C VAL A 16 12.50 2.06 1.29
N VAL A 17 13.40 2.70 0.54
CA VAL A 17 13.39 2.64 -0.92
C VAL A 17 13.51 1.19 -1.41
N GLY A 18 12.71 0.83 -2.40
CA GLY A 18 12.61 -0.51 -2.98
C GLY A 18 11.54 -1.39 -2.33
N GLU A 19 10.95 -0.98 -1.20
CA GLU A 19 9.90 -1.77 -0.57
C GLU A 19 8.54 -1.60 -1.27
N GLY A 20 7.72 -2.64 -1.18
CA GLY A 20 6.32 -2.58 -1.58
C GLY A 20 5.46 -1.85 -0.54
N VAL A 21 4.53 -1.03 -1.01
CA VAL A 21 3.53 -0.35 -0.17
C VAL A 21 2.14 -0.42 -0.78
N ASN A 22 1.13 -0.33 0.09
CA ASN A 22 -0.25 -0.07 -0.27
C ASN A 22 -0.51 1.43 -0.11
N ALA A 23 -0.77 2.13 -1.21
CA ALA A 23 -0.94 3.58 -1.25
C ALA A 23 -2.41 3.98 -1.48
N LYS A 24 -2.89 4.97 -0.72
CA LYS A 24 -4.26 5.48 -0.82
C LYS A 24 -4.40 6.48 -1.98
N THR A 25 -4.89 6.01 -3.13
CA THR A 25 -5.27 6.88 -4.25
C THR A 25 -6.66 7.48 -4.02
N GLY A 26 -6.83 8.81 -4.14
CA GLY A 26 -8.06 9.52 -3.78
C GLY A 26 -9.35 8.90 -4.37
N GLY A 27 -10.27 8.47 -3.49
CA GLY A 27 -11.55 7.84 -3.85
C GLY A 27 -11.46 6.36 -4.26
N GLU A 28 -10.26 5.83 -4.44
CA GLU A 28 -9.97 4.47 -4.91
C GLU A 28 -9.51 3.57 -3.74
N PRO A 29 -9.54 2.23 -3.91
CA PRO A 29 -8.93 1.34 -2.93
C PRO A 29 -7.42 1.59 -2.81
N TYR A 30 -6.82 1.04 -1.77
CA TYR A 30 -5.36 1.00 -1.68
C TYR A 30 -4.78 0.22 -2.85
N LEU A 31 -3.85 0.84 -3.58
CA LEU A 31 -3.16 0.21 -4.70
C LEU A 31 -1.73 -0.10 -4.31
N ALA A 32 -1.25 -1.26 -4.77
CA ALA A 32 0.11 -1.71 -4.52
C ALA A 32 1.11 -0.97 -5.42
N GLY A 33 2.15 -0.39 -4.82
CA GLY A 33 3.23 0.31 -5.50
C GLY A 33 4.58 0.04 -4.82
N VAL A 34 5.65 0.61 -5.37
CA VAL A 34 7.00 0.52 -4.80
C VAL A 34 7.50 1.90 -4.42
N ILE A 35 8.18 2.02 -3.29
CA ILE A 35 8.85 3.26 -2.92
C ILE A 35 10.10 3.42 -3.78
N THR A 36 10.18 4.48 -4.57
CA THR A 36 11.34 4.74 -5.42
C THR A 36 12.28 5.79 -4.83
N LYS A 37 11.76 6.67 -3.97
CA LYS A 37 12.53 7.78 -3.39
C LYS A 37 11.92 8.21 -2.06
N ILE A 38 12.78 8.61 -1.13
CA ILE A 38 12.40 9.25 0.15
C ILE A 38 13.23 10.53 0.28
N GLU A 39 12.58 11.68 0.43
CA GLU A 39 13.22 12.98 0.61
C GLU A 39 12.68 13.67 1.87
N GLY A 40 13.40 13.57 2.97
CA GLY A 40 12.92 14.06 4.26
C GLY A 40 11.67 13.31 4.70
N GLU A 41 10.53 14.00 4.72
CA GLU A 41 9.22 13.42 5.06
C GLU A 41 8.42 12.97 3.84
N ASP A 42 8.88 13.32 2.63
CA ASP A 42 8.19 13.02 1.38
C ASP A 42 8.55 11.61 0.90
N ILE A 43 7.53 10.78 0.68
CA ILE A 43 7.70 9.42 0.16
C ILE A 43 7.13 9.36 -1.25
N TYR A 44 7.96 8.96 -2.21
CA TYR A 44 7.58 8.84 -3.61
C TYR A 44 7.33 7.38 -3.95
N VAL A 45 6.13 7.11 -4.46
CA VAL A 45 5.69 5.77 -4.85
C VAL A 45 5.48 5.72 -6.35
N LYS A 46 6.07 4.70 -6.99
CA LYS A 46 5.80 4.36 -8.38
C LYS A 46 4.90 3.15 -8.45
N PHE A 47 3.94 3.18 -9.36
CA PHE A 47 3.14 2.02 -9.70
C PHE A 47 3.74 1.38 -10.95
N PRO A 48 4.42 0.23 -10.86
CA PRO A 48 5.28 -0.24 -11.96
C PRO A 48 4.55 -0.45 -13.30
N TYR A 49 3.21 -0.54 -13.30
CA TYR A 49 2.38 -0.58 -14.52
C TYR A 49 0.95 -0.07 -14.24
N GLY A 50 0.19 0.26 -15.28
CA GLY A 50 -1.21 0.71 -15.19
C GLY A 50 -1.39 2.20 -15.46
N ARG A 51 -2.55 2.77 -15.10
CA ARG A 51 -2.85 4.19 -15.38
C ARG A 51 -1.82 5.15 -14.76
N TYR A 52 -1.19 4.73 -13.66
CA TYR A 52 -0.26 5.54 -12.86
C TYR A 52 1.22 5.15 -13.08
N HIS A 53 1.58 4.51 -14.20
CA HIS A 53 2.96 4.01 -14.38
C HIS A 53 4.00 5.05 -14.81
N ASN A 54 3.53 6.17 -15.36
CA ASN A 54 4.40 7.17 -15.99
C ASN A 54 5.12 8.08 -14.99
N TYR A 55 4.61 8.18 -13.76
CA TYR A 55 5.09 9.16 -12.78
C TYR A 55 5.30 8.52 -11.42
N GLU A 56 6.11 9.19 -10.62
CA GLU A 56 6.20 8.96 -9.19
C GLU A 56 5.20 9.88 -8.50
N TYR A 57 4.49 9.35 -7.52
CA TYR A 57 3.48 10.09 -6.78
C TYR A 57 3.98 10.31 -5.37
N LYS A 58 3.98 11.57 -4.96
CA LYS A 58 4.29 11.97 -3.58
C LYS A 58 3.13 11.58 -2.67
N TYR A 59 3.45 10.93 -1.55
CA TYR A 59 2.51 10.52 -0.52
C TYR A 59 3.00 10.97 0.86
N ASP A 60 2.03 11.30 1.70
CA ASP A 60 2.27 11.40 3.15
C ASP A 60 2.34 10.00 3.76
N LYS A 61 3.14 9.86 4.81
CA LYS A 61 3.24 8.60 5.58
C LYS A 61 1.88 8.03 6.02
N SER A 62 0.92 8.90 6.31
CA SER A 62 -0.44 8.52 6.75
C SER A 62 -1.30 7.89 5.63
N GLN A 63 -0.88 8.01 4.39
CA GLN A 63 -1.57 7.48 3.20
C GLN A 63 -0.96 6.16 2.71
N LEU A 64 0.12 5.72 3.36
CA LEU A 64 0.84 4.51 3.01
C LEU A 64 0.68 3.47 4.11
N LEU A 65 0.58 2.22 3.69
CA LEU A 65 0.64 1.06 4.54
C LEU A 65 1.69 0.10 3.97
N PRO A 66 2.38 -0.68 4.82
CA PRO A 66 3.24 -1.75 4.34
C PRO A 66 2.48 -2.64 3.36
N PHE A 67 3.19 -3.15 2.35
CA PHE A 67 2.56 -4.08 1.43
C PHE A 67 2.09 -5.33 2.16
N THR A 68 0.83 -5.64 1.95
CA THR A 68 0.16 -6.87 2.36
C THR A 68 -0.87 -7.14 1.28
N SER A 69 -0.88 -8.38 0.78
CA SER A 69 -1.85 -8.74 -0.26
C SER A 69 -3.27 -8.64 0.27
N GLN A 70 -4.12 -7.98 -0.51
CA GLN A 70 -5.56 -7.94 -0.34
C GLN A 70 -6.24 -9.16 -0.96
N PHE A 71 -5.49 -10.12 -1.53
CA PHE A 71 -6.01 -11.36 -2.10
C PHE A 71 -5.33 -12.58 -1.47
N ILE A 72 -5.90 -13.08 -0.38
CA ILE A 72 -5.39 -14.26 0.32
C ILE A 72 -6.18 -15.48 -0.16
N ASN A 73 -5.50 -16.47 -0.75
CA ASN A 73 -6.12 -17.68 -1.31
C ASN A 73 -7.26 -17.37 -2.30
N GLY A 74 -7.09 -16.34 -3.14
CA GLY A 74 -8.09 -15.90 -4.12
C GLY A 74 -9.29 -15.15 -3.52
N LYS A 75 -9.33 -14.94 -2.21
CA LYS A 75 -10.38 -14.16 -1.54
C LYS A 75 -9.90 -12.76 -1.22
N LEU A 76 -10.74 -11.77 -1.53
CA LEU A 76 -10.45 -10.38 -1.20
C LEU A 76 -10.52 -10.15 0.32
N ASN A 77 -9.41 -9.72 0.91
CA ASN A 77 -9.27 -9.24 2.28
C ASN A 77 -8.90 -7.75 2.27
N ILE A 78 -9.89 -6.87 2.38
CA ILE A 78 -9.67 -5.42 2.32
C ILE A 78 -8.90 -4.92 3.54
N ILE A 79 -7.86 -4.11 3.32
CA ILE A 79 -7.01 -3.57 4.39
C ILE A 79 -7.78 -2.62 5.31
N LYS A 80 -8.77 -1.89 4.80
CA LYS A 80 -9.62 -1.01 5.60
C LYS A 80 -11.09 -1.42 5.49
N LYS A 81 -11.73 -1.67 6.65
CA LYS A 81 -13.16 -1.95 6.73
C LYS A 81 -13.94 -0.69 6.30
N GLY A 82 -14.77 -0.82 5.29
CA GLY A 82 -15.54 0.26 4.68
C GLY A 82 -16.46 -0.28 3.58
N THR A 83 -16.79 0.56 2.60
CA THR A 83 -17.55 0.14 1.41
C THR A 83 -16.79 -0.96 0.68
N LYS A 84 -17.46 -2.09 0.42
CA LYS A 84 -16.87 -3.19 -0.34
C LYS A 84 -16.46 -2.66 -1.72
N PRO A 85 -15.20 -2.85 -2.16
CA PRO A 85 -14.78 -2.38 -3.46
C PRO A 85 -15.60 -3.05 -4.56
N MET A 86 -15.97 -2.24 -5.55
CA MET A 86 -16.69 -2.70 -6.74
C MET A 86 -15.83 -3.70 -7.54
N PRO A 87 -16.43 -4.56 -8.38
CA PRO A 87 -15.67 -5.52 -9.19
C PRO A 87 -14.51 -4.90 -9.99
N THR A 88 -14.69 -3.69 -10.52
CA THR A 88 -13.65 -2.91 -11.22
C THR A 88 -12.48 -2.55 -10.31
N GLN A 89 -12.78 -2.09 -9.09
CA GLN A 89 -11.78 -1.76 -8.06
C GLN A 89 -11.03 -3.01 -7.61
N ARG A 90 -11.71 -4.15 -7.44
CA ARG A 90 -11.07 -5.44 -7.11
C ARG A 90 -10.09 -5.87 -8.19
N LYS A 91 -10.49 -5.75 -9.45
CA LYS A 91 -9.63 -6.03 -10.60
C LYS A 91 -8.39 -5.14 -10.58
N ALA A 92 -8.57 -3.84 -10.32
CA ALA A 92 -7.45 -2.92 -10.18
C ALA A 92 -6.50 -3.32 -9.05
N ILE A 93 -7.00 -3.60 -7.84
CA ILE A 93 -6.15 -4.06 -6.72
C ILE A 93 -5.33 -5.29 -7.13
N LEU A 94 -6.00 -6.34 -7.64
CA LEU A 94 -5.33 -7.58 -8.03
C LEU A 94 -4.25 -7.35 -9.10
N GLU A 95 -4.56 -6.51 -10.08
CA GLU A 95 -3.65 -6.15 -11.17
C GLU A 95 -2.39 -5.48 -10.63
N TYR A 96 -2.53 -4.46 -9.77
CA TYR A 96 -1.40 -3.74 -9.17
C TYR A 96 -0.58 -4.63 -8.22
N GLU A 97 -1.22 -5.51 -7.43
CA GLU A 97 -0.51 -6.49 -6.58
C GLU A 97 0.33 -7.46 -7.42
N THR A 98 -0.28 -8.04 -8.46
CA THR A 98 0.42 -8.98 -9.35
C THR A 98 1.64 -8.31 -10.00
N ARG A 99 1.50 -7.04 -10.36
CA ARG A 99 2.56 -6.25 -10.99
C ARG A 99 3.69 -5.88 -10.04
N LEU A 100 3.36 -5.44 -8.83
CA LEU A 100 4.35 -5.20 -7.80
C LEU A 100 5.13 -6.48 -7.49
N LEU A 101 4.43 -7.60 -7.30
CA LEU A 101 5.08 -8.89 -7.05
C LEU A 101 6.00 -9.31 -8.20
N ARG A 102 5.62 -9.09 -9.46
CA ARG A 102 6.52 -9.34 -10.60
C ARG A 102 7.75 -8.42 -10.56
N TYR A 103 7.56 -7.14 -10.28
CA TYR A 103 8.64 -6.15 -10.21
C TYR A 103 9.65 -6.47 -9.10
N LEU A 104 9.17 -6.91 -7.93
CA LEU A 104 10.03 -7.26 -6.78
C LEU A 104 10.79 -8.58 -6.93
N ASN A 105 10.39 -9.45 -7.86
CA ASN A 105 11.02 -10.75 -8.11
C ASN A 105 11.89 -10.77 -9.39
N GLN A 106 12.12 -9.60 -10.00
CA GLN A 106 13.04 -9.41 -11.13
C GLN A 106 14.41 -8.97 -10.62
#